data_AF-A0AA50E0I2-F1
#
_entry.id   AF-A0AA50E0I2-F1
#
_cell.length_a   1.000
_cell.length_b   1.000
_cell.length_c   1.000
_cell.angle_alpha   90.00
_cell.angle_beta   90.00
_cell.angle_gamma   90.00
#
_symmetry.space_group_name_H-M   'P 1'
#
loop_
_entity.id
_entity.type
_entity.pdbx_description
1 polymer ?
#
loop_
_entity_poly.entity_id
_entity_poly.type
_entity_poly.pdbx_seq_one_letter_code
_entity_poly.pdbx_strand_id
1 'polypeptide(L)' 'MTKVDARTRSGREARQLLQAENLPLFTTEIPLLVAFERASQSGVIIRDYVDPRSHLAWGRYKAVGREILP' A
#
# COMPACT_ATOMS: atom_id res chain seq x y z
N MET A 1 4.07 0.86 -9.28
CA MET A 1 3.37 0.85 -7.97
C MET A 1 4.14 -0.06 -7.04
N THR A 2 4.94 0.51 -6.13
CA THR A 2 5.87 -0.21 -5.23
C THR A 2 5.09 -0.91 -4.12
N LYS A 3 4.84 -2.21 -4.29
CA LYS A 3 4.11 -3.03 -3.31
C LYS A 3 5.11 -3.54 -2.26
N VAL A 4 4.89 -3.22 -0.98
CA VAL A 4 5.78 -3.62 0.12
C VAL A 4 5.23 -4.90 0.75
N ASP A 5 5.97 -5.99 0.67
CA ASP A 5 5.63 -7.23 1.37
C ASP A 5 5.97 -7.08 2.86
N ALA A 6 4.96 -7.22 3.72
CA ALA A 6 5.13 -7.11 5.16
C ALA A 6 6.03 -8.21 5.76
N ARG A 7 6.36 -9.25 4.97
CA ARG A 7 7.22 -10.37 5.38
C ARG A 7 8.70 -10.17 5.05
N THR A 8 9.07 -9.18 4.23
CA THR A 8 10.46 -8.98 3.83
C THR A 8 11.11 -7.80 4.55
N ARG A 9 12.32 -8.03 5.07
CA ARG A 9 13.20 -7.02 5.68
C ARG A 9 13.48 -5.84 4.74
N SER A 10 13.34 -6.08 3.44
CA SER A 10 13.47 -5.14 2.32
C SER A 10 12.57 -3.91 2.42
N GLY A 11 11.36 -4.02 2.97
CA GLY A 11 10.47 -2.86 3.14
C GLY A 11 11.04 -1.83 4.12
N ARG A 12 11.65 -2.30 5.21
CA ARG A 12 12.30 -1.44 6.20
C ARG A 12 13.63 -0.88 5.70
N GLU A 13 14.42 -1.69 5.00
CA GLU A 13 15.70 -1.27 4.41
C GLU A 13 15.50 -0.22 3.32
N ALA A 14 14.51 -0.38 2.44
CA ALA A 14 14.17 0.62 1.43
C ALA A 14 13.71 1.94 2.07
N ARG A 15 12.93 1.87 3.15
CA ARG A 15 12.51 3.06 3.89
C ARG A 15 13.70 3.78 4.54
N GLN A 16 14.62 3.02 5.14
CA GLN A 16 15.85 3.56 5.73
C GLN A 16 16.76 4.20 4.66
N LEU A 17 16.88 3.59 3.49
CA LEU A 17 17.64 4.16 2.36
C LEU A 17 17.03 5.49 1.89
N LEU A 18 15.71 5.52 1.71
CA LEU A 18 15.02 6.73 1.26
C LEU A 18 15.03 7.84 2.33
N GLN A 19 15.04 7.47 3.61
CA GLN A 19 15.27 8.41 4.73
C GLN A 19 16.70 8.95 4.74
N ALA A 20 17.70 8.12 4.43
CA ALA A 20 19.09 8.54 4.32
C ALA A 20 19.29 9.55 3.18
N GLU A 21 18.51 9.42 2.11
CA GLU A 21 18.47 10.36 0.98
C GLU A 21 17.59 11.61 1.23
N ASN A 22 17.09 11.82 2.46
CA ASN A 22 16.21 12.94 2.85
C ASN A 22 14.95 13.10 1.99
N LEU A 23 14.42 12.01 1.42
CA LEU A 23 13.20 12.07 0.63
C LEU A 23 11.96 12.08 1.55
N PRO A 24 10.96 12.94 1.27
CA PRO A 24 9.71 12.92 2.01
C PRO A 24 8.96 11.61 1.70
N LEU A 25 8.75 10.82 2.74
CA LEU A 25 8.10 9.52 2.67
C LEU A 25 6.71 9.59 3.27
N PHE A 26 5.75 8.95 2.60
CA PHE A 26 4.42 8.76 3.16
C PHE A 26 4.50 7.94 4.46
N THR A 27 3.71 8.33 5.45
CA THR A 27 3.66 7.63 6.74
C THR A 27 2.92 6.31 6.55
N THR A 28 1.88 6.33 5.72
CA THR A 28 1.07 5.15 5.42
C THR A 28 1.75 4.21 4.42
N GLU A 29 1.89 2.94 4.82
CA GLU A 29 2.36 1.86 3.95
C GLU A 29 1.20 1.13 3.27
N ILE A 30 1.39 0.75 2.01
CA ILE A 30 0.45 -0.08 1.23
C ILE A 30 0.96 -1.53 1.27
N PRO A 31 0.27 -2.44 1.97
CA PRO A 31 0.71 -3.83 2.09
C PRO A 31 0.57 -4.57 0.76
N LEU A 32 1.50 -5.48 0.46
CA LEU A 32 1.35 -6.43 -0.63
C LEU A 32 0.25 -7.44 -0.27
N LEU A 33 -0.91 -7.31 -0.93
CA LEU A 33 -2.02 -8.23 -0.78
C LEU A 33 -2.39 -8.81 -2.14
N VAL A 34 -2.59 -10.13 -2.20
CA VAL A 34 -3.09 -10.84 -3.40
C VAL A 34 -4.44 -10.28 -3.84
N ALA A 35 -5.25 -9.78 -2.90
CA ALA A 35 -6.51 -9.12 -3.18
C ALA A 35 -6.36 -7.90 -4.12
N PHE A 36 -5.24 -7.14 -4.05
CA PHE A 36 -4.99 -6.04 -5.00
C PHE A 36 -4.76 -6.54 -6.42
N GLU A 37 -4.04 -7.65 -6.56
CA GLU A 37 -3.77 -8.25 -7.86
C GLU A 37 -5.04 -8.85 -8.46
N ARG A 38 -5.80 -9.59 -7.65
CA ARG A 38 -7.09 -10.18 -8.04
C ARG A 38 -8.12 -9.13 -8.41
N ALA A 39 -8.26 -8.07 -7.62
CA ALA A 39 -9.17 -6.96 -7.92
C ALA A 39 -8.80 -6.31 -9.27
N SER A 40 -7.52 -6.05 -9.51
CA SER A 40 -7.05 -5.49 -10.78
C SER A 40 -7.30 -6.42 -11.98
N GLN A 41 -7.12 -7.73 -11.81
CA GLN A 41 -7.41 -8.72 -12.86
C GLN A 41 -8.90 -8.80 -13.18
N SER A 42 -9.76 -8.65 -12.17
CA SER A 42 -11.21 -8.61 -12.32
C SER A 42 -11.73 -7.26 -12.84
N GLY A 43 -10.86 -6.26 -13.04
CA GLY A 43 -11.26 -4.92 -13.46
C GLY A 43 -12.07 -4.16 -12.41
N VAL A 44 -12.04 -4.61 -11.16
CA VAL A 44 -12.76 -3.99 -10.04
C VAL A 44 -11.77 -3.31 -9.10
N ILE A 45 -12.25 -2.26 -8.42
CA ILE A 45 -11.47 -1.69 -7.33
C ILE A 45 -11.47 -2.62 -6.13
N ILE A 46 -10.41 -2.57 -5.32
CA ILE A 46 -10.27 -3.40 -4.12
C ILE A 46 -11.47 -3.28 -3.16
N ARG A 47 -12.14 -2.11 -3.13
CA ARG A 47 -13.34 -1.87 -2.31
C ARG A 47 -14.48 -2.82 -2.67
N ASP A 48 -14.62 -3.13 -3.96
CA ASP A 48 -15.74 -3.88 -4.50
C ASP A 48 -15.36 -5.38 -4.68
N TYR A 49 -14.13 -5.75 -4.30
CA TYR A 49 -13.64 -7.14 -4.32
C TYR A 49 -14.03 -7.89 -3.03
N VAL A 50 -14.60 -9.08 -3.18
CA VAL A 50 -15.11 -9.92 -2.08
C VAL A 50 -13.94 -10.63 -1.36
N ASP A 51 -13.25 -9.90 -0.49
CA ASP A 51 -12.20 -10.43 0.39
C ASP A 51 -12.25 -9.73 1.75
N PRO A 52 -12.11 -10.45 2.88
CA PRO A 52 -12.07 -9.83 4.21
C PRO A 52 -10.99 -8.74 4.36
N ARG A 53 -9.89 -8.84 3.59
CA ARG A 53 -8.77 -7.89 3.60
C ARG A 53 -9.01 -6.68 2.69
N SER A 54 -10.03 -6.71 1.84
CA SER A 54 -10.40 -5.60 0.95
C SER A 54 -10.70 -4.30 1.71
N HIS A 55 -11.42 -4.39 2.83
CA HIS A 55 -11.73 -3.22 3.66
C HIS A 55 -10.48 -2.60 4.29
N LEU A 56 -9.57 -3.43 4.80
CA LEU A 56 -8.31 -2.97 5.38
C LEU A 56 -7.43 -2.31 4.31
N ALA A 57 -7.33 -2.96 3.15
CA ALA A 57 -6.60 -2.49 1.98
C ALA A 57 -7.11 -1.13 1.47
N TRP A 58 -8.43 -0.97 1.35
CA TRP A 58 -9.05 0.30 0.97
C TRP A 58 -8.83 1.40 2.00
N GLY A 59 -8.82 1.06 3.29
CA GLY A 59 -8.47 1.98 4.38
C GLY A 59 -7.08 2.60 4.21
N ARG A 60 -6.10 1.81 3.76
CA ARG A 60 -4.73 2.30 3.49
C ARG A 60 -4.69 3.29 2.33
N TYR A 61 -5.43 3.03 1.25
CA TYR A 61 -5.53 4.01 0.15
C TYR A 61 -6.16 5.32 0.59
N LYS A 62 -7.21 5.27 1.41
CA LYS A 62 -7.82 6.50 1.95
C LYS A 62 -6.86 7.30 2.83
N ALA A 63 -6.03 6.63 3.64
CA ALA A 63 -5.03 7.29 4.45
C ALA A 63 -3.93 7.95 3.59
N VAL A 64 -3.43 7.25 2.56
CA VAL A 64 -2.51 7.85 1.58
C VAL A 64 -3.16 9.05 0.86
N GLY A 65 -4.43 8.92 0.47
CA GLY A 65 -5.17 10.02 -0.17
C GLY A 65 -5.26 11.28 0.70
N ARG A 66 -5.45 11.12 2.01
CA ARG A 66 -5.44 12.24 2.98
C ARG A 66 -4.04 12.84 3.17
N GLU A 67 -2.97 12.06 3.00
CA GLU A 67 -1.60 12.60 3.04
C GLU A 67 -1.25 13.37 1.77
N ILE A 68 -1.83 13.01 0.61
CA ILE A 68 -1.56 13.67 -0.68
C ILE A 68 -2.36 14.97 -0.84
N LEU A 69 -3.63 14.96 -0.44
CA LEU A 69 -4.55 16.09 -0.54
C LEU A 69 -4.90 16.60 0.86
N PRO A 70 -4.15 17.58 1.39
CA PRO A 70 -4.54 18.32 2.59
C PRO A 70 -5.78 19.20 2.36
#